data_AF-A0AAV5JAN6-F1
#
_entry.id   AF-A0AAV5JAN6-F1
#
_cell.length_a   1.000
_cell.length_b   1.000
_cell.length_c   1.000
_cell.angle_alpha   90.00
_cell.angle_beta   90.00
_cell.angle_gamma   90.00
#
_symmetry.space_group_name_H-M   'P 1'
#
loop_
_entity.id
_entity.type
_entity.pdbx_description
1 polymer ?
#
loop_
_entity_poly.entity_id
_entity_poly.type
_entity_poly.pdbx_seq_one_letter_code
_entity_poly.pdbx_strand_id
1 'polypeptide(L)'
;MKMKLIGARYFNKGLAASVGDQLNSSLTTSLSTVRDLHGHGSHTLSTAAGNFVPGANVFGHGNGTTSGGSPAARVATYKVCWPEVGDGACMDADILAALDAAISDGVDVLSLSIGGVPNEYFEDGIAIGSFHAVKNGITVVASAGNSRPTPETASNVAPWIFTIGASTVDRAFTSYITLGNKKKIKGMSLSATTLSRRKYYPLITGASAKLDDVSKVDANLCELDSLDPRKAKGKIVVCLQGGGGTTKKGVAAL
;
A
#
# COMPACT_ATOMS: atom_id res chain seq x y z
N MET A 1 6.50 -13.95 28.70
CA MET A 1 5.87 -13.22 27.56
C MET A 1 5.02 -14.19 26.76
N LYS A 2 3.79 -13.82 26.44
CA LYS A 2 2.82 -14.62 25.69
C LYS A 2 3.14 -14.48 24.17
N MET A 3 3.39 -15.55 23.42
CA MET A 3 3.75 -15.50 21.96
C MET A 3 2.71 -14.75 21.11
N LYS A 4 3.07 -13.59 20.53
CA LYS A 4 2.14 -12.74 19.77
C LYS A 4 1.74 -13.33 18.42
N LEU A 5 2.74 -13.60 17.58
CA LEU A 5 2.59 -14.30 16.30
C LEU A 5 2.68 -15.80 16.57
N ILE A 6 1.57 -16.51 16.37
CA ILE A 6 1.43 -17.93 16.72
C ILE A 6 1.39 -18.85 15.50
N GLY A 7 1.23 -18.30 14.29
CA GLY A 7 1.23 -19.03 13.04
C GLY A 7 1.75 -18.16 11.89
N ALA A 8 2.53 -18.76 11.00
CA ALA A 8 3.02 -18.08 9.80
C ALA A 8 3.14 -19.11 8.67
N ARG A 9 2.42 -18.87 7.58
CA ARG A 9 2.39 -19.73 6.39
C ARG A 9 2.48 -18.85 5.14
N TYR A 10 2.96 -19.41 4.04
CA TYR A 10 2.95 -18.77 2.73
C TYR A 10 2.40 -19.74 1.68
N PHE A 11 1.83 -19.18 0.61
CA PHE A 11 1.22 -19.91 -0.49
C PHE A 11 1.65 -19.24 -1.79
N ASN A 12 2.37 -19.99 -2.61
CA ASN A 12 3.02 -19.49 -3.84
C ASN A 12 2.87 -20.46 -5.02
N LYS A 13 2.07 -21.53 -4.87
CA LYS A 13 1.96 -22.59 -5.87
C LYS A 13 1.18 -22.09 -7.09
N GLY A 14 0.15 -21.28 -6.86
CA GLY A 14 -0.58 -20.61 -7.93
C GLY A 14 0.35 -19.71 -8.75
N LEU A 15 1.16 -18.90 -8.05
CA LEU A 15 2.15 -18.04 -8.70
C LEU A 15 3.23 -18.83 -9.45
N ALA A 16 3.79 -19.88 -8.83
CA ALA A 16 4.80 -20.70 -9.47
C ALA A 16 4.26 -21.35 -10.77
N ALA A 17 3.00 -21.78 -10.76
CA ALA A 17 2.34 -22.30 -11.96
C ALA A 17 2.11 -21.22 -13.03
N SER A 18 1.81 -19.97 -12.66
CA SER A 18 1.59 -18.90 -13.64
C SER A 18 2.88 -18.35 -14.26
N VAL A 19 3.98 -18.33 -13.51
CA VAL A 19 5.27 -17.79 -13.97
C VAL A 19 6.10 -18.86 -14.69
N GLY A 20 5.86 -20.14 -14.40
CA GLY A 20 6.60 -21.26 -15.00
C GLY A 20 8.10 -21.22 -14.69
N ASP A 21 8.92 -21.61 -15.66
CA ASP A 21 10.39 -21.70 -15.54
C ASP A 21 11.10 -20.32 -15.50
N GLN A 22 10.37 -19.20 -15.53
CA GLN A 22 10.94 -17.85 -15.49
C GLN A 22 11.37 -17.40 -14.08
N LEU A 23 11.27 -18.27 -13.08
CA LEU A 23 11.73 -18.00 -11.73
C LEU A 23 13.26 -18.00 -11.65
N ASN A 24 13.87 -16.81 -11.54
CA ASN A 24 15.28 -16.71 -11.19
C ASN A 24 15.51 -17.00 -9.69
N SER A 25 16.74 -17.37 -9.31
CA SER A 25 17.09 -17.79 -7.93
C SER A 25 16.75 -16.75 -6.83
N SER A 26 16.85 -15.46 -7.16
CA SER A 26 16.48 -14.36 -6.25
C SER A 26 14.96 -14.35 -5.99
N LEU A 27 14.18 -14.54 -7.05
CA LEU A 27 12.73 -14.64 -6.96
C LEU A 27 12.29 -15.88 -6.18
N THR A 28 12.92 -17.03 -6.41
CA THR A 28 12.64 -18.26 -5.66
C THR A 28 12.84 -18.09 -4.15
N THR A 29 13.85 -17.32 -3.74
CA THR A 29 14.10 -17.02 -2.31
C THR A 29 13.02 -16.09 -1.73
N SER A 30 12.61 -15.06 -2.48
CA SER A 30 11.49 -14.20 -2.07
C SER A 30 10.19 -15.00 -1.91
N LEU A 31 9.94 -15.94 -2.82
CA LEU A 31 8.72 -16.75 -2.89
C LEU A 31 8.63 -17.88 -1.84
N SER A 32 9.71 -18.22 -1.15
CA SER A 32 9.78 -19.37 -0.22
C SER A 32 9.88 -18.95 1.24
N THR A 33 9.41 -17.75 1.58
CA THR A 33 9.45 -17.23 2.94
C THR A 33 8.14 -16.56 3.37
N VAL A 34 7.80 -16.75 4.65
CA VAL A 34 6.72 -16.02 5.34
C VAL A 34 7.07 -14.56 5.60
N ARG A 35 8.34 -14.16 5.42
CA ARG A 35 8.78 -12.79 5.66
C ARG A 35 8.10 -11.83 4.69
N ASP A 36 7.55 -10.76 5.24
CA ASP A 36 7.05 -9.63 4.47
C ASP A 36 8.24 -8.78 3.99
N LEU A 37 8.40 -8.68 2.67
CA LEU A 37 9.45 -7.89 2.02
C LEU A 37 8.89 -6.60 1.39
N HIS A 38 7.57 -6.42 1.43
CA HIS A 38 6.87 -5.26 0.88
C HIS A 38 6.39 -4.28 1.97
N GLY A 39 5.98 -4.80 3.13
CA GLY A 39 5.52 -4.05 4.30
C GLY A 39 3.99 -3.98 4.44
N HIS A 40 3.22 -4.29 3.39
CA HIS A 40 1.76 -4.21 3.42
C HIS A 40 1.13 -5.17 4.44
N GLY A 41 1.63 -6.42 4.51
CA GLY A 41 1.15 -7.41 5.48
C GLY A 41 1.48 -6.99 6.92
N SER A 42 2.69 -6.48 7.16
CA SER A 42 3.11 -5.99 8.47
C SER A 42 2.28 -4.80 8.92
N HIS A 43 1.98 -3.86 8.01
CA HIS A 43 1.16 -2.68 8.29
C HIS A 43 -0.29 -3.06 8.64
N THR A 44 -0.91 -3.95 7.87
CA THR A 44 -2.30 -4.37 8.10
C THR A 44 -2.43 -5.23 9.36
N LEU A 45 -1.53 -6.19 9.58
CA LEU A 45 -1.53 -7.05 10.78
C LEU A 45 -1.31 -6.25 12.07
N SER A 46 -0.40 -5.27 12.05
CA SER A 46 -0.18 -4.38 13.20
C SER A 46 -1.34 -3.39 13.42
N THR A 47 -2.07 -3.00 12.37
CA THR A 47 -3.30 -2.19 12.52
C THR A 47 -4.43 -2.98 13.18
N ALA A 48 -4.59 -4.25 12.82
CA ALA A 48 -5.62 -5.10 13.41
C ALA A 48 -5.31 -5.47 14.86
N ALA A 49 -4.06 -5.90 15.13
CA ALA A 49 -3.70 -6.48 16.40
C ALA A 49 -2.25 -6.19 16.83
N GLY A 50 -1.63 -5.10 16.43
CA GLY A 50 -0.32 -4.69 16.94
C GLY A 50 -0.33 -4.51 18.47
N ASN A 51 0.74 -4.93 19.14
CA ASN A 51 0.89 -4.64 20.57
C ASN A 51 1.20 -3.14 20.78
N PHE A 52 1.12 -2.66 22.02
CA PHE A 52 1.50 -1.29 22.36
C PHE A 52 2.99 -1.05 22.07
N VAL A 53 3.29 -0.06 21.25
CA VAL A 53 4.66 0.37 20.92
C VAL A 53 4.81 1.87 21.22
N PRO A 54 5.49 2.25 22.31
CA PRO A 54 5.71 3.65 22.65
C PRO A 54 6.76 4.30 21.73
N GLY A 55 6.60 5.61 21.48
CA GLY A 55 7.55 6.40 20.67
C GLY A 55 7.50 6.08 19.16
N ALA A 56 6.47 5.38 18.70
CA ALA A 56 6.27 5.08 17.29
C ALA A 56 6.03 6.38 16.50
N ASN A 57 6.81 6.57 15.44
CA ASN A 57 6.74 7.72 14.55
C ASN A 57 7.39 7.39 13.20
N VAL A 58 7.06 8.17 12.18
CA VAL A 58 7.75 8.14 10.87
C VAL A 58 8.40 9.49 10.68
N PHE A 59 9.73 9.56 10.80
CA PHE A 59 10.50 10.82 10.73
C PHE A 59 9.99 11.93 11.67
N GLY A 60 9.54 11.56 12.87
CA GLY A 60 8.93 12.45 13.86
C GLY A 60 7.44 12.71 13.64
N HIS A 61 6.86 12.32 12.50
CA HIS A 61 5.42 12.43 12.25
C HIS A 61 4.64 11.34 12.98
N GLY A 62 3.50 11.72 13.56
CA GLY A 62 2.58 10.78 14.20
C GLY A 62 3.09 10.23 15.53
N ASN A 63 4.03 10.93 16.18
CA ASN A 63 4.65 10.50 17.42
C ASN A 63 3.62 10.18 18.51
N GLY A 64 3.73 9.00 19.09
CA GLY A 64 2.86 8.54 20.16
C GLY A 64 3.08 7.06 20.46
N THR A 65 2.12 6.46 21.15
CA THR A 65 2.07 5.01 21.30
C THR A 65 1.11 4.45 20.25
N THR A 66 1.58 3.53 19.41
CA THR A 66 0.71 2.82 18.47
C THR A 66 0.23 1.51 19.07
N SER A 67 -0.97 1.07 18.66
CA SER A 67 -1.52 -0.23 18.96
C SER A 67 -2.51 -0.63 17.87
N GLY A 68 -2.76 -1.92 17.71
CA GLY A 68 -3.86 -2.39 16.87
C GLY A 68 -5.22 -2.21 17.54
N GLY A 69 -6.29 -2.54 16.81
CA GLY A 69 -7.65 -2.57 17.36
C GLY A 69 -7.83 -3.60 18.49
N SER A 70 -7.13 -4.74 18.42
CA SER A 70 -7.10 -5.75 19.49
C SER A 70 -5.65 -6.11 19.88
N PRO A 71 -5.00 -5.32 20.75
CA PRO A 71 -3.59 -5.53 21.12
C PRO A 71 -3.33 -6.86 21.83
N ALA A 72 -4.34 -7.42 22.51
CA ALA A 72 -4.24 -8.69 23.23
C ALA A 72 -4.45 -9.94 22.36
N ALA A 73 -5.00 -9.80 21.14
CA ALA A 73 -5.26 -10.93 20.25
C ALA A 73 -3.97 -11.68 19.86
N ARG A 74 -4.09 -12.96 19.53
CA ARG A 74 -3.04 -13.68 18.82
C ARG A 74 -3.16 -13.38 17.33
N VAL A 75 -2.04 -13.46 16.61
CA VAL A 75 -2.05 -13.28 15.16
C VAL A 75 -1.44 -14.49 14.48
N ALA A 76 -2.03 -14.86 13.35
CA ALA A 76 -1.47 -15.76 12.36
C ALA A 76 -1.39 -15.04 11.02
N THR A 77 -0.36 -15.32 10.22
CA THR A 77 -0.18 -14.71 8.90
C THR A 77 -0.16 -15.75 7.80
N TYR A 78 -0.85 -15.44 6.71
CA TYR A 78 -0.98 -16.28 5.52
C TYR A 78 -0.56 -15.44 4.32
N LYS A 79 0.69 -15.56 3.89
CA LYS A 79 1.25 -14.77 2.79
C LYS A 79 0.82 -15.37 1.45
N VAL A 80 0.03 -14.61 0.69
CA VAL A 80 -0.53 -15.03 -0.62
C VAL A 80 -0.19 -14.06 -1.76
N CYS A 81 0.43 -12.93 -1.43
CA CYS A 81 0.76 -11.87 -2.37
C CYS A 81 2.27 -11.72 -2.51
N TRP A 82 2.68 -11.47 -3.75
CA TRP A 82 4.09 -11.42 -4.15
C TRP A 82 4.32 -10.21 -5.06
N PRO A 83 4.31 -9.00 -4.50
CA PRO A 83 4.40 -7.76 -5.29
C PRO A 83 5.76 -7.53 -5.94
N GLU A 84 6.76 -8.34 -5.60
CA GLU A 84 8.03 -8.39 -6.31
C GLU A 84 7.90 -9.07 -7.69
N VAL A 85 6.74 -9.68 -8.00
CA VAL A 85 6.44 -10.39 -9.25
C VAL A 85 5.28 -9.73 -9.98
N GLY A 86 5.54 -9.24 -11.19
CA GLY A 86 4.53 -8.61 -12.04
C GLY A 86 3.84 -7.43 -11.36
N ASP A 87 2.53 -7.32 -11.51
CA ASP A 87 1.70 -6.20 -11.02
C ASP A 87 1.17 -6.37 -9.59
N GLY A 88 1.84 -7.13 -8.70
CA GLY A 88 1.28 -7.36 -7.36
C GLY A 88 0.58 -8.71 -7.19
N ALA A 89 1.15 -9.79 -7.73
CA ALA A 89 0.44 -11.04 -7.92
C ALA A 89 -0.05 -11.69 -6.60
N CYS A 90 -1.37 -11.69 -6.39
CA CYS A 90 -2.08 -12.51 -5.41
C CYS A 90 -2.96 -13.48 -6.20
N MET A 91 -2.51 -14.73 -6.38
CA MET A 91 -3.22 -15.69 -7.22
C MET A 91 -4.41 -16.29 -6.45
N ASP A 92 -5.57 -16.43 -7.11
CA ASP A 92 -6.77 -17.00 -6.49
C ASP A 92 -6.52 -18.40 -5.90
N ALA A 93 -5.70 -19.22 -6.57
CA ALA A 93 -5.31 -20.52 -6.06
C ALA A 93 -4.54 -20.44 -4.73
N ASP A 94 -3.67 -19.44 -4.57
CA ASP A 94 -2.91 -19.22 -3.33
C ASP A 94 -3.81 -18.61 -2.24
N ILE A 95 -4.75 -17.74 -2.61
CA ILE A 95 -5.76 -17.17 -1.70
C ILE A 95 -6.68 -18.26 -1.16
N LEU A 96 -7.22 -19.12 -2.03
CA LEU A 96 -8.09 -20.24 -1.63
C LEU A 96 -7.36 -21.21 -0.71
N ALA A 97 -6.11 -21.57 -1.04
CA ALA A 97 -5.31 -22.45 -0.19
C ALA A 97 -5.03 -21.84 1.19
N ALA A 98 -4.82 -20.52 1.26
CA ALA A 98 -4.65 -19.81 2.52
C ALA A 98 -5.93 -19.73 3.35
N LEU A 99 -7.08 -19.52 2.71
CA LEU A 99 -8.38 -19.49 3.38
C LEU A 99 -8.73 -20.87 3.95
N ASP A 100 -8.54 -21.94 3.17
CA ASP A 100 -8.73 -23.32 3.63
C ASP A 100 -7.80 -23.66 4.82
N ALA A 101 -6.53 -23.28 4.70
CA ALA A 101 -5.56 -23.41 5.78
C ALA A 101 -5.98 -22.64 7.05
N ALA A 102 -6.44 -21.40 6.92
CA ALA A 102 -6.85 -20.59 8.05
C ALA A 102 -8.11 -21.14 8.74
N ILE A 103 -9.06 -21.67 7.97
CA ILE A 103 -10.23 -22.37 8.50
C ILE A 103 -9.79 -23.59 9.32
N SER A 104 -8.91 -24.42 8.75
CA SER A 104 -8.39 -25.63 9.40
C SER A 104 -7.57 -25.31 10.66
N ASP A 105 -6.78 -24.23 10.63
CA ASP A 105 -6.01 -23.74 11.77
C ASP A 105 -6.89 -23.14 12.88
N GLY A 106 -8.19 -22.91 12.63
CA GLY A 106 -9.17 -22.47 13.61
C GLY A 106 -9.08 -20.98 13.97
N VAL A 107 -8.84 -20.12 12.98
CA VAL A 107 -8.84 -18.66 13.21
C VAL A 107 -10.25 -18.14 13.51
N ASP A 108 -10.36 -17.11 14.36
CA ASP A 108 -11.67 -16.53 14.72
C ASP A 108 -12.16 -15.46 13.72
N VAL A 109 -11.21 -14.70 13.15
CA VAL A 109 -11.47 -13.57 12.23
C VAL A 109 -10.42 -13.55 11.14
N LEU A 110 -10.87 -13.35 9.90
CA LEU A 110 -10.03 -13.14 8.72
C LEU A 110 -10.07 -11.67 8.30
N SER A 111 -8.89 -11.08 8.09
CA SER A 111 -8.72 -9.69 7.63
C SER A 111 -7.99 -9.67 6.30
N LEU A 112 -8.71 -9.42 5.20
CA LEU A 112 -8.21 -9.44 3.83
C LEU A 112 -8.11 -8.03 3.27
N SER A 113 -6.92 -7.45 3.25
CA SER A 113 -6.65 -6.19 2.54
C SER A 113 -6.20 -6.45 1.10
N ILE A 114 -6.92 -7.33 0.41
CA ILE A 114 -6.70 -7.73 -0.98
C ILE A 114 -8.06 -7.83 -1.67
N GLY A 115 -8.08 -7.71 -2.99
CA GLY A 115 -9.30 -7.76 -3.78
C GLY A 115 -9.00 -7.57 -5.26
N GLY A 116 -9.81 -8.18 -6.11
CA GLY A 116 -9.77 -8.04 -7.56
C GLY A 116 -10.96 -7.24 -8.09
N VAL A 117 -11.09 -7.22 -9.41
CA VAL A 117 -12.35 -6.81 -10.07
C VAL A 117 -13.43 -7.81 -9.64
N PRO A 118 -14.60 -7.37 -9.17
CA PRO A 118 -15.69 -8.27 -8.82
C PRO A 118 -16.08 -9.16 -10.00
N ASN A 119 -16.22 -10.45 -9.73
CA ASN A 119 -16.80 -11.42 -10.66
C ASN A 119 -18.02 -12.11 -10.02
N GLU A 120 -18.68 -12.98 -10.78
CA GLU A 120 -19.69 -13.88 -10.25
C GLU A 120 -19.14 -14.68 -9.06
N TYR A 121 -19.96 -14.91 -8.03
CA TYR A 121 -19.47 -15.42 -6.75
C TYR A 121 -18.80 -16.80 -6.82
N PHE A 122 -19.15 -17.61 -7.83
CA PHE A 122 -18.57 -18.92 -8.07
C PHE A 122 -17.29 -18.90 -8.92
N GLU A 123 -16.88 -17.71 -9.38
CA GLU A 123 -15.68 -17.45 -10.15
C GLU A 123 -14.68 -16.53 -9.41
N ASP A 124 -15.06 -16.04 -8.23
CA ASP A 124 -14.22 -15.19 -7.37
C ASP A 124 -13.64 -16.00 -6.21
N GLY A 125 -12.30 -16.16 -6.19
CA GLY A 125 -11.60 -16.95 -5.18
C GLY A 125 -11.79 -16.45 -3.74
N ILE A 126 -11.91 -15.13 -3.55
CA ILE A 126 -12.18 -14.53 -2.25
C ILE A 126 -13.63 -14.82 -1.84
N ALA A 127 -14.60 -14.68 -2.74
CA ALA A 127 -16.01 -14.97 -2.47
C ALA A 127 -16.21 -16.43 -2.07
N ILE A 128 -15.63 -17.38 -2.82
CA ILE A 128 -15.70 -18.82 -2.52
C ILE A 128 -15.06 -19.11 -1.16
N GLY A 129 -13.80 -18.75 -0.97
CA GLY A 129 -13.10 -19.08 0.27
C GLY A 129 -13.72 -18.41 1.51
N SER A 130 -14.19 -17.16 1.37
CA SER A 130 -14.89 -16.47 2.46
C SER A 130 -16.24 -17.09 2.79
N PHE A 131 -16.99 -17.62 1.81
CA PHE A 131 -18.23 -18.34 2.07
C PHE A 131 -17.97 -19.56 2.97
N HIS A 132 -16.93 -20.34 2.67
CA HIS A 132 -16.52 -21.47 3.48
C HIS A 132 -16.06 -21.05 4.89
N ALA A 133 -15.37 -19.91 5.02
CA ALA A 133 -14.99 -19.38 6.33
C ALA A 133 -16.21 -18.99 7.17
N VAL A 134 -17.16 -18.24 6.60
CA VAL A 134 -18.38 -17.82 7.30
C VAL A 134 -19.25 -19.02 7.68
N LYS A 135 -19.33 -20.05 6.83
CA LYS A 135 -20.01 -21.32 7.16
C LYS A 135 -19.40 -22.03 8.37
N ASN A 136 -18.11 -21.84 8.63
CA ASN A 136 -17.41 -22.37 9.80
C ASN A 136 -17.39 -21.38 10.99
N GLY A 137 -18.20 -20.32 10.96
CA GLY A 137 -18.31 -19.35 12.05
C GLY A 137 -17.19 -18.31 12.10
N ILE A 138 -16.38 -18.20 11.04
CA ILE A 138 -15.25 -17.27 10.95
C ILE A 138 -15.71 -15.99 10.26
N THR A 139 -15.56 -14.84 10.93
CA THR A 139 -15.92 -13.55 10.33
C THR A 139 -14.87 -13.11 9.32
N VAL A 140 -15.30 -12.67 8.14
CA VAL A 140 -14.41 -12.19 7.08
C VAL A 140 -14.59 -10.69 6.88
N VAL A 141 -13.51 -9.93 7.04
CA VAL A 141 -13.46 -8.48 6.82
C VAL A 141 -12.53 -8.23 5.62
N ALA A 142 -12.99 -7.47 4.63
CA ALA A 142 -12.21 -7.19 3.43
C ALA A 142 -12.29 -5.72 3.00
N SER A 143 -11.29 -5.23 2.25
CA SER A 143 -11.29 -3.85 1.74
C SER A 143 -12.19 -3.71 0.50
N ALA A 144 -12.85 -2.56 0.35
CA ALA A 144 -13.66 -2.24 -0.83
C ALA A 144 -12.83 -1.90 -2.10
N GLY A 145 -11.49 -1.93 -2.02
CA GLY A 145 -10.60 -1.50 -3.10
C GLY A 145 -10.33 0.01 -3.13
N ASN A 146 -9.39 0.41 -4.00
CA ASN A 146 -8.89 1.79 -4.13
C ASN A 146 -9.18 2.41 -5.51
N SER A 147 -10.03 1.76 -6.31
CA SER A 147 -10.40 2.19 -7.65
C SER A 147 -11.39 3.35 -7.54
N ARG A 148 -10.89 4.58 -7.49
CA ARG A 148 -11.69 5.82 -7.55
C ARG A 148 -11.36 6.56 -8.86
N PRO A 149 -12.21 7.51 -9.33
CA PRO A 149 -13.43 8.05 -8.71
C PRO A 149 -14.74 7.56 -9.33
N THR A 150 -14.70 6.63 -10.29
CA THR A 150 -15.90 6.18 -11.00
C THR A 150 -16.81 5.34 -10.09
N PRO A 151 -18.14 5.41 -10.26
CA PRO A 151 -19.08 4.46 -9.63
C PRO A 151 -18.75 3.01 -9.96
N GLU A 152 -19.32 2.07 -9.19
CA GLU A 152 -19.27 0.61 -9.46
C GLU A 152 -17.85 0.01 -9.47
N THR A 153 -17.01 0.52 -8.58
CA THR A 153 -15.59 0.16 -8.46
C THR A 153 -15.24 -0.64 -7.21
N ALA A 154 -16.24 -0.96 -6.38
CA ALA A 154 -16.02 -1.69 -5.13
C ALA A 154 -15.64 -3.15 -5.39
N SER A 155 -14.59 -3.64 -4.72
CA SER A 155 -14.22 -5.06 -4.67
C SER A 155 -14.89 -5.78 -3.50
N ASN A 156 -14.76 -7.11 -3.44
CA ASN A 156 -15.22 -7.95 -2.32
C ASN A 156 -16.72 -7.76 -2.01
N VAL A 157 -17.57 -7.84 -3.03
CA VAL A 157 -18.99 -7.48 -2.94
C VAL A 157 -19.90 -8.60 -2.44
N ALA A 158 -19.35 -9.77 -2.12
CA ALA A 158 -20.15 -10.91 -1.68
C ALA A 158 -20.90 -10.60 -0.36
N PRO A 159 -22.19 -10.93 -0.23
CA PRO A 159 -23.02 -10.49 0.92
C PRO A 159 -22.56 -10.99 2.30
N TRP A 160 -21.76 -12.05 2.34
CA TRP A 160 -21.22 -12.62 3.58
C TRP A 160 -19.88 -12.00 4.00
N ILE A 161 -19.32 -11.07 3.22
CA ILE A 161 -18.08 -10.36 3.55
C ILE A 161 -18.43 -9.02 4.18
N PHE A 162 -17.75 -8.67 5.29
CA PHE A 162 -17.83 -7.33 5.85
C PHE A 162 -16.88 -6.39 5.10
N THR A 163 -17.41 -5.70 4.10
CA THR A 163 -16.63 -4.90 3.14
C THR A 163 -16.45 -3.46 3.61
N ILE A 164 -15.19 -3.02 3.74
CA ILE A 164 -14.80 -1.78 4.42
C ILE A 164 -14.33 -0.70 3.42
N GLY A 165 -15.01 0.44 3.44
CA GLY A 165 -14.59 1.66 2.75
C GLY A 165 -13.58 2.49 3.56
N ALA A 166 -12.74 3.26 2.86
CA ALA A 166 -11.77 4.15 3.49
C ALA A 166 -12.30 5.59 3.62
N SER A 167 -12.09 6.19 4.79
CA SER A 167 -12.42 7.58 5.10
C SER A 167 -11.25 8.29 5.81
N THR A 168 -11.36 9.61 5.98
CA THR A 168 -10.35 10.44 6.65
C THR A 168 -10.63 10.56 8.14
N VAL A 169 -9.56 10.74 8.94
CA VAL A 169 -9.64 11.14 10.34
C VAL A 169 -9.35 12.63 10.51
N ASP A 170 -9.50 13.16 11.72
CA ASP A 170 -9.26 14.56 12.07
C ASP A 170 -7.77 14.99 11.94
N ARG A 171 -6.84 14.07 12.16
CA ARG A 171 -5.40 14.32 12.10
C ARG A 171 -4.92 14.57 10.67
N ALA A 172 -4.23 15.70 10.46
CA ALA A 172 -3.59 16.06 9.20
C ALA A 172 -2.09 16.37 9.36
N PHE A 173 -1.26 15.84 8.45
CA PHE A 173 0.18 16.15 8.39
C PHE A 173 0.43 17.37 7.51
N THR A 174 0.30 18.55 8.11
CA THR A 174 0.33 19.83 7.39
C THR A 174 1.76 20.34 7.19
N SER A 175 2.02 20.89 6.00
CA SER A 175 3.24 21.64 5.70
C SER A 175 2.87 22.98 5.07
N TYR A 176 3.64 24.02 5.37
CA TYR A 176 3.36 25.37 4.88
C TYR A 176 4.42 25.84 3.91
N ILE A 177 3.98 26.36 2.77
CA ILE A 177 4.84 27.01 1.77
C ILE A 177 4.62 28.52 1.90
N THR A 178 5.71 29.28 2.02
CA THR A 178 5.68 30.75 1.99
C THR A 178 6.37 31.22 0.73
N LEU A 179 5.62 31.87 -0.15
CA LEU A 179 6.11 32.39 -1.42
C LEU A 179 6.77 33.76 -1.24
N GLY A 180 7.57 34.20 -2.22
CA GLY A 180 8.24 35.51 -2.19
C GLY A 180 7.27 36.70 -2.12
N ASN A 181 6.04 36.54 -2.60
CA ASN A 181 4.96 37.53 -2.47
C ASN A 181 4.22 37.46 -1.12
N LYS A 182 4.80 36.78 -0.11
CA LYS A 182 4.23 36.58 1.24
C LYS A 182 2.95 35.73 1.29
N LYS A 183 2.47 35.18 0.17
CA LYS A 183 1.36 34.23 0.19
C LYS A 183 1.79 32.96 0.91
N LYS A 184 1.02 32.57 1.93
CA LYS A 184 1.21 31.32 2.67
C LYS A 184 0.18 30.30 2.21
N ILE A 185 0.66 29.14 1.77
CA ILE A 185 -0.17 28.04 1.28
C ILE A 185 -0.06 26.89 2.27
N LYS A 186 -1.21 26.38 2.73
CA LYS A 186 -1.29 25.16 3.52
C LYS A 186 -1.33 23.97 2.57
N GLY A 187 -0.34 23.10 2.69
CA GLY A 187 -0.26 21.82 2.00
C GLY A 187 -0.13 20.66 2.98
N MET A 188 0.21 19.49 2.45
CA MET A 188 0.44 18.26 3.22
C MET A 188 1.80 17.67 2.86
N SER A 189 2.52 17.14 3.85
CA SER A 189 3.79 16.47 3.62
C SER A 189 4.15 15.55 4.79
N LEU A 190 4.77 14.42 4.46
CA LEU A 190 5.40 13.48 5.39
C LEU A 190 6.93 13.42 5.15
N SER A 191 7.52 14.47 4.57
CA SER A 191 8.95 14.51 4.28
C SER A 191 9.77 14.32 5.55
N ALA A 192 10.83 13.51 5.45
CA ALA A 192 11.82 13.33 6.52
C ALA A 192 12.66 14.58 6.76
N THR A 193 12.79 15.42 5.72
CA THR A 193 13.63 16.61 5.73
C THR A 193 12.80 17.84 5.40
N THR A 194 13.26 18.98 5.89
CA THR A 194 12.68 20.28 5.58
C THR A 194 13.72 21.19 4.96
N LEU A 195 13.33 21.98 3.97
CA LEU A 195 14.17 23.06 3.46
C LEU A 195 14.43 24.10 4.56
N SER A 196 15.54 24.82 4.45
CA SER A 196 15.90 25.84 5.43
C SER A 196 14.85 26.95 5.47
N ARG A 197 14.28 27.21 6.66
CA ARG A 197 13.28 28.27 6.87
C ARG A 197 13.81 29.68 6.60
N ARG A 198 15.13 29.86 6.55
CA ARG A 198 15.80 31.15 6.36
C ARG A 198 16.26 31.39 4.92
N LYS A 199 15.98 30.45 4.00
CA LYS A 199 16.42 30.52 2.62
C LYS A 199 15.23 30.43 1.68
N TYR A 200 15.13 31.38 0.76
CA TYR A 200 14.24 31.28 -0.38
C TYR A 200 14.95 30.51 -1.50
N TYR A 201 14.18 29.67 -2.19
CA TYR A 201 14.64 28.89 -3.33
C TYR A 201 13.85 29.35 -4.56
N PRO A 202 14.49 29.52 -5.73
CA PRO A 202 13.77 29.81 -6.96
C PRO A 202 12.78 28.69 -7.27
N LEU A 203 11.63 29.05 -7.84
CA LEU A 203 10.66 28.08 -8.36
C LEU A 203 10.91 27.86 -9.86
N ILE A 204 10.66 26.64 -10.32
CA ILE A 204 10.64 26.29 -11.75
C ILE A 204 9.46 25.37 -12.02
N THR A 205 8.77 25.53 -13.15
CA THR A 205 7.72 24.58 -13.55
C THR A 205 8.36 23.34 -14.18
N GLY A 206 7.67 22.20 -14.11
CA GLY A 206 8.10 20.99 -14.81
C GLY A 206 8.39 21.24 -16.30
N ALA A 207 7.51 21.93 -17.02
CA ALA A 207 7.73 22.28 -18.43
C ALA A 207 8.98 23.15 -18.67
N SER A 208 9.37 24.02 -17.75
CA SER A 208 10.61 24.81 -17.86
C SER A 208 11.86 24.02 -17.48
N ALA A 209 11.71 22.95 -16.69
CA ALA A 209 12.77 22.02 -16.32
C ALA A 209 12.90 20.82 -17.28
N LYS A 210 12.03 20.71 -18.29
CA LYS A 210 11.93 19.59 -19.24
C LYS A 210 13.26 19.21 -19.94
N LEU A 211 13.46 17.91 -20.17
CA LEU A 211 14.44 17.37 -21.14
C LEU A 211 14.01 17.63 -22.58
N ASP A 212 14.96 17.86 -23.48
CA ASP A 212 14.68 18.38 -24.82
C ASP A 212 13.74 17.48 -25.64
N ASP A 213 13.80 16.16 -25.45
CA ASP A 213 13.01 15.15 -26.19
C ASP A 213 11.70 14.70 -25.50
N VAL A 214 11.31 15.31 -24.37
CA VAL A 214 10.11 14.91 -23.60
C VAL A 214 8.92 15.82 -23.86
N SER A 215 7.67 15.38 -23.73
CA SER A 215 6.54 16.30 -23.87
C SER A 215 6.47 17.31 -22.72
N LYS A 216 5.90 18.50 -22.96
CA LYS A 216 5.65 19.48 -21.88
C LYS A 216 4.64 18.93 -20.85
N VAL A 217 3.77 18.02 -21.27
CA VAL A 217 2.75 17.40 -20.41
C VAL A 217 3.44 16.50 -19.38
N ASP A 218 4.29 15.58 -19.84
CA ASP A 218 4.99 14.63 -18.96
C ASP A 218 5.92 15.36 -18.00
N ALA A 219 6.63 16.39 -18.48
CA ALA A 219 7.47 17.23 -17.64
C ALA A 219 6.67 18.01 -16.60
N ASN A 220 5.51 18.57 -16.95
CA ASN A 220 4.62 19.23 -15.98
C ASN A 220 4.06 18.26 -14.93
N LEU A 221 3.88 16.99 -15.30
CA LEU A 221 3.51 15.93 -14.38
C LEU A 221 4.72 15.39 -13.60
N CYS A 222 5.95 15.78 -13.93
CA CYS A 222 7.17 15.23 -13.35
C CYS A 222 7.19 13.70 -13.43
N GLU A 223 6.85 13.18 -14.61
CA GLU A 223 7.03 11.76 -14.90
C GLU A 223 8.51 11.38 -14.77
N LEU A 224 8.78 10.10 -14.51
CA LEU A 224 10.14 9.58 -14.46
C LEU A 224 10.88 9.95 -15.75
N ASP A 225 12.14 10.37 -15.60
CA ASP A 225 13.02 10.77 -16.70
C ASP A 225 12.46 11.91 -17.58
N SER A 226 11.62 12.79 -17.05
CA SER A 226 11.07 13.94 -17.79
C SER A 226 11.77 15.28 -17.55
N LEU A 227 12.57 15.39 -16.48
CA LEU A 227 13.18 16.63 -16.00
C LEU A 227 14.70 16.63 -16.23
N ASP A 228 15.25 17.73 -16.73
CA ASP A 228 16.70 17.96 -16.85
C ASP A 228 17.27 18.38 -15.49
N PRO A 229 18.14 17.56 -14.87
CA PRO A 229 18.72 17.86 -13.56
C PRO A 229 19.48 19.18 -13.53
N ARG A 230 20.08 19.61 -14.66
CA ARG A 230 20.82 20.88 -14.76
C ARG A 230 19.89 22.08 -14.64
N LYS A 231 18.66 21.97 -15.18
CA LYS A 231 17.65 23.04 -15.12
C LYS A 231 17.01 23.12 -13.73
N ALA A 232 16.83 21.97 -13.06
CA ALA A 232 16.19 21.83 -11.75
C ALA A 232 17.11 22.10 -10.55
N LYS A 233 18.43 21.88 -10.68
CA LYS A 233 19.39 21.96 -9.57
C LYS A 233 19.28 23.27 -8.77
N GLY A 234 19.08 23.12 -7.46
CA GLY A 234 19.00 24.23 -6.50
C GLY A 234 17.67 25.01 -6.49
N LYS A 235 16.67 24.53 -7.24
CA LYS A 235 15.33 25.13 -7.34
C LYS A 235 14.28 24.17 -6.78
N ILE A 236 13.08 24.67 -6.52
CA ILE A 236 11.90 23.87 -6.21
C ILE A 236 11.12 23.68 -7.51
N VAL A 237 10.97 22.42 -7.95
CA VAL A 237 10.17 22.08 -9.13
C VAL A 237 8.69 22.00 -8.74
N VAL A 238 7.85 22.67 -9.52
CA VAL A 238 6.39 22.63 -9.37
C VAL A 238 5.81 21.61 -10.35
N CYS A 239 5.26 20.53 -9.80
CA CYS A 239 4.62 19.44 -10.52
C CYS A 239 3.10 19.53 -10.38
N LEU A 240 2.37 19.31 -11.47
CA LEU A 240 0.91 19.26 -11.48
C LEU A 240 0.40 17.89 -11.00
N GLN A 241 -0.85 17.86 -10.55
CA GLN A 241 -1.56 16.63 -10.22
C GLN A 241 -1.94 15.86 -11.50
N GLY A 242 -1.94 14.52 -11.43
CA GLY A 242 -2.20 13.61 -12.57
C GLY A 242 -1.02 12.67 -12.82
N GLY A 243 -1.15 11.69 -13.70
CA GLY A 243 -0.04 10.76 -14.02
C GLY A 243 0.39 9.89 -12.84
N GLY A 244 1.71 9.74 -12.63
CA GLY A 244 2.28 8.89 -11.58
C GLY A 244 1.99 9.34 -10.13
N GLY A 245 2.17 8.42 -9.18
CA GLY A 245 2.02 8.71 -7.75
C GLY A 245 2.95 9.82 -7.26
N THR A 246 2.52 10.61 -6.27
CA THR A 246 3.27 11.77 -5.76
C THR A 246 4.67 11.44 -5.26
N THR A 247 4.89 10.23 -4.76
CA THR A 247 6.22 9.71 -4.38
C THR A 247 7.13 9.53 -5.58
N LYS A 248 6.63 8.94 -6.69
CA LYS A 248 7.39 8.78 -7.94
C LYS A 248 7.79 10.14 -8.52
N LYS A 249 6.89 11.12 -8.49
CA LYS A 249 7.19 12.50 -8.91
C LYS A 249 8.29 13.15 -8.05
N GLY A 250 8.28 12.89 -6.74
CA GLY A 250 9.33 13.33 -5.84
C GLY A 250 10.69 12.74 -6.19
N VAL A 251 10.73 11.45 -6.57
CA VAL A 251 11.97 10.78 -7.03
C VAL A 251 12.45 11.37 -8.36
N ALA A 252 11.56 11.63 -9.31
CA ALA A 252 11.91 12.21 -10.61
C ALA A 252 12.50 13.64 -10.49
N ALA A 253 12.25 14.33 -9.38
CA ALA A 253 12.73 15.70 -9.13
C ALA A 253 14.01 15.78 -8.28
N LEU A 254 14.54 14.64 -7.80
CA LEU A 254 15.81 14.53 -7.07
C LEU A 254 16.99 14.39 -8.03
#